data_AF-A0A357I5X6-F1
#
_entry.id   AF-A0A357I5X6-F1
#
_cell.length_a   1.000
_cell.length_b   1.000
_cell.length_c   1.000
_cell.angle_alpha   90.00
_cell.angle_beta   90.00
_cell.angle_gamma   90.00
#
_symmetry.space_group_name_H-M   'P 1'
#
loop_
_entity.id
_entity.type
_entity.pdbx_description
1 polymer ?
#
loop_
_entity_poly.entity_id
_entity_poly.type
_entity_poly.pdbx_seq_one_letter_code
_entity_poly.pdbx_strand_id
1 'polypeptide(L)'
;MHNKRNYYRMLNVQFDAPPAVIKASHRVMMQKLRMHPDLGGDAALAGQLNAALDTLMDAEKRARYDAWLRDHQPESLANRFQPAPDFNDQPEPEPPSPEPSPAEPATAQASVQEITCAFCGEQNRIPLSRAPFSASASRCSRCEAPLTPVAEQLHMDESEQRHWQRLSLGVEVSVKTAWPDGDDVVGQTEDFSLQGVKLRVPAALALSQRVLIRAQTFDAVADVAHIVPVAAGSWSVGLRFCTLTLRMAPGQLFSVSV
;
A
#
# COMPACT_ATOMS: atom_id res chain seq x y z
N MET A 1 -11.59 -25.92 -24.54
CA MET A 1 -10.72 -24.80 -24.94
C MET A 1 -9.79 -24.52 -23.77
N HIS A 2 -8.55 -25.00 -23.83
CA HIS A 2 -7.63 -25.00 -22.68
C HIS A 2 -7.17 -23.58 -22.37
N ASN A 3 -7.51 -23.10 -21.16
CA ASN A 3 -7.11 -21.81 -20.64
C ASN A 3 -5.58 -21.79 -20.50
N LYS A 4 -4.87 -21.24 -21.50
CA LYS A 4 -3.39 -21.13 -21.56
C LYS A 4 -2.83 -20.07 -20.59
N ARG A 5 -3.53 -19.75 -19.50
CA ARG A 5 -3.05 -18.78 -18.50
C ARG A 5 -2.16 -19.51 -17.51
N ASN A 6 -0.90 -19.10 -17.40
CA ASN A 6 0.00 -19.58 -16.37
C ASN A 6 -0.52 -19.18 -14.97
N TYR A 7 -0.14 -19.92 -13.92
CA TYR A 7 -0.61 -19.69 -12.54
C TYR A 7 -0.38 -18.26 -12.03
N TYR A 8 0.70 -17.60 -12.46
CA TYR A 8 0.96 -16.19 -12.12
C TYR A 8 -0.10 -15.25 -12.68
N ARG A 9 -0.46 -15.40 -13.97
CA ARG A 9 -1.53 -14.63 -14.62
C ARG A 9 -2.90 -15.00 -14.10
N MET A 10 -3.12 -16.27 -13.74
CA MET A 10 -4.38 -16.68 -13.10
C MET A 10 -4.58 -15.99 -11.76
N LEU A 11 -3.49 -15.83 -10.99
CA LEU A 11 -3.51 -15.13 -9.73
C LEU A 11 -3.22 -13.62 -9.86
N ASN A 12 -3.15 -13.04 -11.06
CA ASN A 12 -2.82 -11.62 -11.27
C ASN A 12 -1.59 -11.14 -10.47
N VAL A 13 -0.57 -11.98 -10.35
CA VAL A 13 0.67 -11.70 -9.63
C VAL A 13 1.87 -11.77 -10.57
N GLN A 14 2.93 -11.04 -10.20
CA GLN A 14 4.22 -11.12 -10.90
C GLN A 14 4.99 -12.40 -10.55
N PHE A 15 5.96 -12.76 -11.37
CA PHE A 15 6.77 -13.97 -11.19
C PHE A 15 7.67 -13.92 -9.94
N ASP A 16 8.07 -12.72 -9.51
CA ASP A 16 8.84 -12.45 -8.31
C ASP A 16 7.95 -12.22 -7.07
N ALA A 17 6.62 -12.36 -7.22
CA ALA A 17 5.69 -12.06 -6.14
C ALA A 17 6.00 -12.90 -4.89
N PRO A 18 6.12 -12.25 -3.72
CA PRO A 18 6.34 -12.96 -2.47
C PRO A 18 5.09 -13.75 -2.07
N PRO A 19 5.23 -14.80 -1.24
CA PRO A 19 4.12 -15.68 -0.85
C PRO A 19 2.91 -14.93 -0.28
N ALA A 20 3.15 -13.83 0.46
CA ALA A 20 2.10 -12.98 1.02
C ALA A 20 1.21 -12.36 -0.07
N VAL A 21 1.80 -11.89 -1.18
CA VAL A 21 1.07 -11.27 -2.31
C VAL A 21 0.25 -12.31 -3.08
N ILE A 22 0.79 -13.52 -3.25
CA ILE A 22 0.12 -14.66 -3.90
C ILE A 22 -1.13 -15.05 -3.11
N LYS A 23 -1.00 -15.20 -1.78
CA LYS A 23 -2.11 -15.52 -0.88
C LYS A 23 -3.17 -14.41 -0.84
N ALA A 24 -2.74 -13.15 -0.79
CA ALA A 24 -3.65 -12.00 -0.79
C ALA A 24 -4.47 -11.94 -2.09
N SER A 25 -3.83 -12.15 -3.24
CA SER A 25 -4.52 -12.12 -4.53
C SER A 25 -5.56 -13.23 -4.65
N HIS A 26 -5.20 -14.47 -4.29
CA HIS A 26 -6.15 -15.60 -4.27
C HIS A 26 -7.37 -15.31 -3.40
N ARG A 27 -7.15 -14.76 -2.20
CA ARG A 27 -8.23 -14.39 -1.27
C ARG A 27 -9.18 -13.37 -1.87
N VAL A 28 -8.65 -12.31 -2.50
CA VAL A 28 -9.45 -11.28 -3.17
C VAL A 28 -10.30 -11.90 -4.29
N MET A 29 -9.74 -12.80 -5.10
CA MET A 29 -10.48 -13.49 -6.16
C MET A 29 -11.60 -14.38 -5.62
N MET A 30 -11.31 -15.22 -4.62
CA MET A 30 -12.31 -16.13 -4.05
C MET A 30 -13.44 -15.39 -3.33
N GLN A 31 -13.12 -14.36 -2.55
CA GLN A 31 -14.06 -13.72 -1.64
C GLN A 31 -14.65 -12.43 -2.21
N LYS A 32 -13.81 -11.47 -2.62
CA LYS A 32 -14.27 -10.14 -3.06
C LYS A 32 -14.81 -10.17 -4.49
N LEU A 33 -14.17 -10.92 -5.38
CA LEU A 33 -14.64 -11.13 -6.75
C LEU A 33 -15.61 -12.32 -6.89
N ARG A 34 -16.01 -12.92 -5.77
CA ARG A 34 -17.03 -13.98 -5.66
C ARG A 34 -16.79 -15.16 -6.61
N MET A 35 -15.53 -15.54 -6.83
CA MET A 35 -15.18 -16.70 -7.66
C MET A 35 -15.38 -18.03 -6.93
N HIS A 36 -15.71 -18.02 -5.63
CA HIS A 36 -16.04 -19.21 -4.87
C HIS A 36 -17.40 -19.81 -5.30
N PRO A 37 -17.53 -21.15 -5.43
CA PRO A 37 -18.79 -21.80 -5.82
C PRO A 37 -19.96 -21.42 -4.90
N ASP A 38 -19.72 -21.36 -3.58
CA ASP A 38 -20.74 -20.98 -2.59
C ASP A 38 -21.21 -19.52 -2.71
N LEU A 39 -20.48 -18.67 -3.43
CA LEU A 39 -20.82 -17.26 -3.66
C LEU A 39 -21.31 -16.98 -5.09
N GLY A 40 -21.63 -18.04 -5.85
CA GLY A 40 -22.10 -17.97 -7.24
C GLY A 40 -20.99 -18.00 -8.29
N GLY A 41 -19.77 -18.35 -7.91
CA GLY A 41 -18.63 -18.51 -8.81
C GLY A 41 -18.58 -19.89 -9.50
N ASP A 42 -17.74 -20.00 -10.52
CA ASP A 42 -17.50 -21.27 -11.22
C ASP A 42 -16.58 -22.19 -10.39
N ALA A 43 -17.09 -23.36 -10.02
CA ALA A 43 -16.35 -24.38 -9.28
C ALA A 43 -15.07 -24.84 -10.02
N ALA A 44 -15.11 -24.88 -11.36
CA ALA A 44 -13.95 -25.27 -12.16
C ALA A 44 -12.85 -24.19 -12.11
N LEU A 45 -13.23 -22.92 -12.14
CA LEU A 45 -12.31 -21.80 -12.01
C LEU A 45 -11.73 -21.70 -10.59
N ALA A 46 -12.56 -21.88 -9.57
CA ALA A 46 -12.14 -21.95 -8.17
C ALA A 46 -11.11 -23.06 -7.94
N GLY A 47 -11.34 -24.25 -8.53
CA GLY A 47 -10.39 -25.36 -8.50
C GLY A 47 -9.04 -25.00 -9.12
N GLN A 48 -9.04 -24.31 -10.27
CA GLN A 48 -7.79 -23.88 -10.92
C GLN A 48 -7.05 -22.81 -10.10
N LEU A 49 -7.76 -21.90 -9.43
CA LEU A 49 -7.16 -20.90 -8.54
C LEU A 49 -6.53 -21.55 -7.30
N ASN A 50 -7.15 -22.58 -6.74
CA ASN A 50 -6.59 -23.36 -5.63
C ASN A 50 -5.33 -24.13 -6.06
N ALA A 51 -5.34 -24.75 -7.24
CA ALA A 51 -4.17 -25.44 -7.78
C ALA A 51 -3.00 -24.46 -8.04
N ALA A 52 -3.31 -23.25 -8.54
CA ALA A 52 -2.33 -22.19 -8.71
C ALA A 52 -1.73 -21.75 -7.37
N LEU A 53 -2.55 -21.58 -6.34
CA LEU A 53 -2.09 -21.21 -5.00
C LEU A 53 -1.18 -22.30 -4.40
N ASP A 54 -1.61 -23.56 -4.43
CA ASP A 54 -0.84 -24.69 -3.88
C ASP A 54 0.54 -24.83 -4.56
N THR A 55 0.58 -24.63 -5.89
CA THR A 55 1.83 -24.72 -6.65
C THR A 55 2.78 -23.56 -6.36
N LEU A 56 2.28 -22.33 -6.25
CA LEU A 56 3.13 -21.14 -6.08
C LEU A 56 3.51 -20.83 -4.62
N MET A 57 2.80 -21.41 -3.64
CA MET A 57 3.12 -21.28 -2.22
C MET A 57 4.23 -22.23 -1.76
N ASP A 58 4.39 -23.37 -2.43
CA ASP A 58 5.45 -24.35 -2.15
C ASP A 58 6.68 -24.04 -3.02
N ALA A 59 7.83 -23.80 -2.38
CA ALA A 59 9.05 -23.39 -3.08
C ALA A 59 9.56 -24.44 -4.08
N GLU A 60 9.42 -25.72 -3.78
CA GLU A 60 9.88 -26.82 -4.65
C GLU A 60 8.92 -27.00 -5.83
N LYS A 61 7.60 -26.98 -5.58
CA LYS A 61 6.59 -27.05 -6.64
C LYS A 61 6.69 -25.84 -7.57
N ARG A 62 6.91 -24.64 -7.01
CA ARG A 62 7.10 -23.40 -7.77
C ARG A 62 8.35 -23.48 -8.66
N ALA A 63 9.48 -23.92 -8.11
CA ALA A 63 10.71 -24.06 -8.89
C ALA A 63 10.57 -25.06 -10.05
N ARG A 64 9.89 -26.19 -9.81
CA ARG A 64 9.59 -27.19 -10.85
C ARG A 64 8.64 -26.63 -11.92
N TYR A 65 7.62 -25.89 -11.51
CA TYR A 65 6.68 -25.25 -12.41
C TYR A 65 7.34 -24.14 -13.25
N ASP A 66 8.20 -23.34 -12.63
CA ASP A 66 9.00 -22.31 -13.31
C ASP A 66 9.97 -22.92 -14.32
N ALA A 67 10.56 -24.08 -14.00
CA ALA A 67 11.37 -24.84 -14.94
C ALA A 67 10.55 -25.35 -16.14
N TRP A 68 9.37 -25.93 -15.88
CA TRP A 68 8.46 -26.38 -16.94
C TRP A 68 8.01 -25.23 -17.86
N LEU A 69 7.72 -24.05 -17.29
CA LEU A 69 7.38 -22.83 -18.02
C LEU A 69 8.49 -22.36 -18.97
N ARG A 70 9.77 -22.51 -18.56
CA ARG A 70 10.92 -22.20 -19.42
C ARG A 70 10.95 -23.04 -20.68
N ASP A 71 10.62 -24.32 -20.55
CA ASP A 71 10.72 -25.26 -21.66
C ASP A 71 9.49 -25.23 -22.59
N HIS A 72 8.31 -24.86 -22.06
CA HIS A 72 7.03 -25.02 -22.77
C HIS A 72 6.32 -23.71 -23.14
N GLN A 73 6.68 -22.57 -22.52
CA GLN A 73 6.04 -21.26 -22.78
C GLN A 73 7.05 -20.09 -22.71
N PRO A 74 8.06 -20.04 -23.60
CA PRO A 74 9.12 -19.03 -23.57
C PRO A 74 8.58 -17.59 -23.73
N GLU A 75 7.50 -17.38 -24.49
CA GLU A 75 6.84 -16.07 -24.64
C GLU A 75 6.30 -15.51 -23.31
N SER A 76 5.84 -16.38 -22.41
CA SER A 76 5.30 -15.96 -21.11
C SER A 76 6.40 -15.48 -20.15
N LEU A 77 7.65 -15.87 -20.42
CA LEU A 77 8.85 -15.47 -19.70
C LEU A 77 9.67 -14.41 -20.44
N ALA A 78 9.48 -14.21 -21.75
CA ALA A 78 10.11 -13.10 -22.48
C ALA A 78 9.69 -11.73 -21.92
N ASN A 79 8.53 -11.67 -21.25
CA ASN A 79 8.05 -10.48 -20.54
C ASN A 79 8.68 -10.29 -19.14
N ARG A 80 9.67 -11.12 -18.76
CA ARG A 80 10.37 -11.08 -17.46
C ARG A 80 11.26 -9.84 -17.31
N PHE A 81 11.64 -9.21 -18.42
CA PHE A 81 12.57 -8.08 -18.47
C PHE A 81 12.26 -7.15 -19.66
N GLN A 82 10.98 -6.80 -19.90
CA GLN A 82 10.76 -5.58 -20.68
C GLN A 82 10.99 -4.40 -19.73
N PRO A 83 12.05 -3.59 -19.91
CA PRO A 83 12.03 -2.26 -19.33
C PRO A 83 10.80 -1.53 -19.89
N ALA A 84 10.26 -0.59 -19.13
CA ALA A 84 9.28 0.34 -19.70
C ALA A 84 9.84 0.88 -21.02
N PRO A 85 9.04 0.95 -22.11
CA PRO A 85 9.54 1.41 -23.39
C PRO A 85 10.19 2.79 -23.21
N ASP A 86 11.43 2.90 -23.70
CA ASP A 86 12.22 4.12 -23.68
C ASP A 86 11.55 5.13 -24.64
N PHE A 87 11.11 6.27 -24.11
CA PHE A 87 10.34 7.26 -24.87
C PHE A 87 11.19 8.08 -25.86
N ASN A 88 12.46 7.73 -26.07
CA ASN A 88 13.42 8.60 -26.75
C ASN A 88 13.90 8.11 -28.12
N ASP A 89 13.37 7.00 -28.64
CA ASP A 89 13.72 6.45 -29.97
C ASP A 89 12.46 6.18 -30.83
N GLN A 90 11.56 7.16 -30.93
CA GLN A 90 10.59 7.16 -32.04
C GLN A 90 11.18 7.94 -33.22
N PRO A 91 11.24 7.34 -34.43
CA PRO A 91 11.46 8.11 -35.66
C PRO A 91 10.38 9.20 -35.75
N GLU A 92 10.81 10.42 -36.04
CA GLU A 92 9.94 11.58 -36.17
C GLU A 92 8.74 11.26 -37.09
N PRO A 93 7.50 11.36 -36.60
CA PRO A 93 6.34 10.94 -37.39
C PRO A 93 6.12 11.91 -38.55
N GLU A 94 6.03 11.36 -39.76
CA GLU A 94 5.60 12.11 -40.94
C GLU A 94 4.22 12.76 -40.68
N PRO A 95 3.99 14.00 -41.15
CA PRO A 95 2.76 14.72 -40.89
C PRO A 95 1.55 13.98 -41.50
N PRO A 96 0.50 13.68 -40.72
CA PRO A 96 -0.64 12.94 -41.23
C PRO A 96 -1.48 13.80 -42.18
N SER A 97 -1.82 13.22 -43.33
CA SER A 97 -2.85 13.73 -44.23
C SER A 97 -4.23 13.66 -43.58
N PRO A 98 -5.20 14.52 -43.97
CA PRO A 98 -6.45 14.66 -43.26
C PRO A 98 -7.44 13.56 -43.66
N GLU A 99 -7.63 12.59 -42.78
CA GLU A 99 -8.75 11.64 -42.81
C GLU A 99 -9.68 11.85 -41.61
N PRO A 100 -10.97 11.48 -41.74
CA PRO A 100 -12.06 12.11 -41.02
C PRO A 100 -12.12 11.73 -39.55
N SER A 101 -12.39 12.75 -38.73
CA SER A 101 -12.47 12.76 -37.28
C SER A 101 -13.11 11.48 -36.67
N PRO A 102 -12.37 10.69 -35.88
CA PRO A 102 -12.99 9.70 -35.01
C PRO A 102 -13.68 10.44 -33.87
N ALA A 103 -14.97 10.15 -33.69
CA ALA A 103 -15.76 10.60 -32.57
C ALA A 103 -15.00 10.42 -31.25
N GLU A 104 -15.02 11.47 -30.42
CA GLU A 104 -14.35 11.56 -29.13
C GLU A 104 -14.50 10.27 -28.32
N PRO A 105 -13.41 9.68 -27.78
CA PRO A 105 -13.57 8.66 -26.76
C PRO A 105 -14.22 9.34 -25.55
N ALA A 106 -15.44 8.89 -25.24
CA ALA A 106 -16.19 9.30 -24.07
C ALA A 106 -15.26 9.29 -22.84
N THR A 107 -15.15 10.46 -22.23
CA THR A 107 -14.48 10.74 -20.97
C THR A 107 -14.72 9.61 -19.97
N ALA A 108 -13.69 8.79 -19.71
CA ALA A 108 -13.65 7.95 -18.53
C ALA A 108 -13.61 8.90 -17.33
N GLN A 109 -14.78 9.21 -16.77
CA GLN A 109 -14.93 10.06 -15.59
C GLN A 109 -14.11 9.42 -14.46
N ALA A 110 -12.95 10.00 -14.17
CA ALA A 110 -12.22 9.68 -12.96
C ALA A 110 -13.14 10.02 -11.79
N SER A 111 -13.66 8.99 -11.13
CA SER A 111 -14.48 9.17 -9.94
C SER A 111 -13.65 9.94 -8.90
N VAL A 112 -14.16 11.05 -8.40
CA VAL A 112 -13.51 11.86 -7.37
C VAL A 112 -14.19 11.56 -6.04
N GLN A 113 -13.40 11.33 -4.98
CA GLN A 113 -13.90 11.21 -3.62
C GLN A 113 -13.62 12.51 -2.86
N GLU A 114 -14.65 13.03 -2.19
CA GLU A 114 -14.47 14.11 -1.21
C GLU A 114 -14.09 13.51 0.13
N ILE A 115 -13.03 14.04 0.74
CA ILE A 115 -12.50 13.59 2.02
C ILE A 115 -12.11 14.78 2.89
N THR A 116 -12.50 14.75 4.16
CA THR A 116 -12.11 15.77 5.13
C THR A 116 -10.80 15.37 5.79
N CYS A 117 -9.84 16.28 5.85
CA CYS A 117 -8.57 16.03 6.51
C CYS A 117 -8.79 15.75 8.00
N ALA A 118 -8.31 14.60 8.48
CA ALA A 118 -8.46 14.22 9.87
C ALA A 118 -7.76 15.19 10.85
N PHE A 119 -6.73 15.92 10.41
CA PHE A 119 -5.95 16.83 11.24
C PHE A 119 -6.48 18.27 11.23
N CYS A 120 -6.49 18.94 10.08
CA CYS A 120 -6.88 20.36 10.01
C CYS A 120 -8.36 20.61 9.65
N GLY A 121 -9.11 19.56 9.30
CA GLY A 121 -10.53 19.68 8.91
C GLY A 121 -10.78 20.20 7.49
N GLU A 122 -9.73 20.46 6.70
CA GLU A 122 -9.89 20.95 5.33
C GLU A 122 -10.57 19.92 4.42
N GLN A 123 -11.47 20.38 3.53
CA GLN A 123 -12.13 19.51 2.57
C GLN A 123 -11.26 19.31 1.33
N ASN A 124 -10.96 18.05 1.01
CA ASN A 124 -10.06 17.67 -0.07
C ASN A 124 -10.77 16.78 -1.08
N ARG A 125 -10.33 16.84 -2.34
CA ARG A 125 -10.82 16.02 -3.43
C ARG A 125 -9.70 15.13 -3.93
N ILE A 126 -9.87 13.82 -3.78
CA ILE A 126 -8.88 12.83 -4.23
C ILE A 126 -9.42 12.04 -5.42
N PRO A 127 -8.63 11.85 -6.48
CA PRO A 127 -9.04 11.02 -7.60
C PRO A 127 -9.03 9.54 -7.18
N LEU A 128 -10.18 8.86 -7.25
CA LEU A 128 -10.28 7.41 -7.14
C LEU A 128 -9.68 6.79 -8.39
N SER A 129 -8.36 6.63 -8.39
CA SER A 129 -7.68 5.86 -9.43
C SER A 129 -7.81 4.37 -9.08
N ARG A 130 -8.13 3.53 -10.09
CA ARG A 130 -8.21 2.05 -9.96
C ARG A 130 -6.89 1.38 -9.55
N ALA A 131 -5.81 2.14 -9.34
CA ALA A 131 -4.51 1.66 -8.90
C ALA A 131 -4.36 1.85 -7.37
N PRO A 132 -4.12 0.78 -6.59
CA PRO A 132 -4.08 0.84 -5.12
C PRO A 132 -2.99 1.75 -4.53
N PHE A 133 -2.00 2.16 -5.33
CA PHE A 133 -0.85 2.96 -4.90
C PHE A 133 -1.05 4.49 -4.98
N SER A 134 -2.06 4.96 -5.72
CA SER A 134 -2.27 6.40 -5.95
C SER A 134 -3.08 7.05 -4.81
N ALA A 135 -3.98 6.29 -4.19
CA ALA A 135 -4.76 6.75 -3.04
C ALA A 135 -3.89 6.94 -1.79
N SER A 136 -2.86 6.11 -1.57
CA SER A 136 -1.98 6.13 -0.37
C SER A 136 -1.00 7.32 -0.29
N ALA A 137 -0.86 8.07 -1.39
CA ALA A 137 0.02 9.25 -1.46
C ALA A 137 -0.75 10.58 -1.40
N SER A 138 -2.09 10.54 -1.29
CA SER A 138 -2.91 11.74 -1.28
C SER A 138 -2.70 12.55 0.00
N ARG A 139 -2.46 13.85 -0.15
CA ARG A 139 -2.15 14.78 0.94
C ARG A 139 -3.14 15.93 1.00
N CYS A 140 -3.36 16.43 2.19
CA CYS A 140 -4.16 17.61 2.42
C CYS A 140 -3.54 18.82 1.72
N SER A 141 -4.32 19.59 0.96
CA SER A 141 -3.86 20.82 0.29
C SER A 141 -3.40 21.92 1.25
N ARG A 142 -3.78 21.84 2.53
CA ARG A 142 -3.52 22.88 3.53
C ARG A 142 -2.41 22.53 4.51
N CYS A 143 -2.50 21.37 5.16
CA CYS A 143 -1.52 20.94 6.17
C CYS A 143 -0.60 19.80 5.71
N GLU A 144 -0.76 19.35 4.46
CA GLU A 144 -0.03 18.23 3.83
C GLU A 144 -0.14 16.89 4.56
N ALA A 145 -1.04 16.79 5.54
CA ALA A 145 -1.31 15.55 6.25
C ALA A 145 -1.81 14.47 5.29
N PRO A 146 -1.41 13.21 5.49
CA PRO A 146 -1.90 12.10 4.69
C PRO A 146 -3.41 11.96 4.87
N LEU A 147 -4.12 11.80 3.75
CA LEU A 147 -5.59 11.75 3.73
C LEU A 147 -6.13 10.32 3.81
N THR A 148 -5.34 9.32 3.42
CA THR A 148 -5.78 7.93 3.29
C THR A 148 -5.92 7.26 4.65
N PRO A 149 -7.10 6.77 5.03
CA PRO A 149 -7.29 6.06 6.28
C PRO A 149 -6.50 4.75 6.34
N VAL A 150 -5.92 4.45 7.51
CA VAL A 150 -5.19 3.20 7.75
C VAL A 150 -6.05 1.96 7.50
N ALA A 151 -7.35 2.04 7.82
CA ALA A 151 -8.28 0.93 7.65
C ALA A 151 -8.48 0.51 6.19
N GLU A 152 -8.39 1.45 5.24
CA GLU A 152 -8.48 1.14 3.80
C GLU A 152 -7.17 0.54 3.27
N GLN A 153 -6.04 0.89 3.88
CA GLN A 153 -4.71 0.40 3.49
C GLN A 153 -4.41 -1.01 4.03
N LEU A 154 -5.04 -1.41 5.15
CA LEU A 154 -4.71 -2.62 5.89
C LEU A 154 -5.86 -3.62 5.94
N HIS A 155 -6.51 -3.96 4.83
CA HIS A 155 -7.51 -5.04 4.76
C HIS A 155 -6.93 -6.41 5.23
N MET A 156 -6.78 -6.59 6.55
CA MET A 156 -6.15 -7.72 7.23
C MET A 156 -6.98 -8.11 8.45
N ASP A 157 -7.13 -9.42 8.68
CA ASP A 157 -7.94 -9.94 9.79
C ASP A 157 -7.32 -9.59 11.16
N GLU A 158 -8.18 -9.52 12.19
CA GLU A 158 -7.81 -9.26 13.60
C GLU A 158 -6.75 -10.23 14.18
N SER A 159 -6.56 -11.40 13.57
CA SER A 159 -5.53 -12.38 13.96
C SER A 159 -4.15 -12.07 13.37
N GLU A 160 -4.09 -11.45 12.18
CA GLU A 160 -2.83 -11.00 11.54
C GLU A 160 -2.39 -9.65 12.12
N GLN A 161 -3.36 -8.83 12.56
CA GLN A 161 -3.15 -7.60 13.33
C GLN A 161 -2.32 -7.81 14.61
N ARG A 162 -2.44 -8.96 15.27
CA ARG A 162 -1.71 -9.30 16.51
C ARG A 162 -0.26 -9.78 16.29
N HIS A 163 0.16 -10.01 15.04
CA HIS A 163 1.50 -10.51 14.70
C HIS A 163 2.45 -9.46 14.12
N TRP A 164 2.03 -8.20 13.99
CA TRP A 164 2.87 -7.17 13.37
C TRP A 164 4.06 -6.82 14.27
N GLN A 165 5.25 -7.21 13.80
CA GLN A 165 6.52 -6.98 14.47
C GLN A 165 6.69 -5.48 14.75
N ARG A 166 6.79 -5.18 16.03
CA ARG A 166 7.22 -3.92 16.61
C ARG A 166 8.62 -3.61 16.12
N LEU A 167 8.75 -2.68 15.19
CA LEU A 167 10.04 -2.25 14.65
C LEU A 167 10.57 -1.13 15.55
N SER A 168 11.69 -1.36 16.21
CA SER A 168 12.43 -0.29 16.89
C SER A 168 13.14 0.55 15.83
N LEU A 169 12.49 1.65 15.40
CA LEU A 169 13.02 2.51 14.34
C LEU A 169 14.03 3.54 14.86
N GLY A 170 13.91 4.05 16.10
CA GLY A 170 14.84 5.07 16.62
C GLY A 170 14.90 6.35 15.76
N VAL A 171 13.87 6.61 14.95
CA VAL A 171 13.82 7.69 13.98
C VAL A 171 13.33 8.97 14.66
N GLU A 172 13.98 10.09 14.36
CA GLU A 172 13.51 11.41 14.78
C GLU A 172 12.22 11.79 14.05
N VAL A 173 11.28 12.36 14.80
CA VAL A 173 9.97 12.79 14.29
C VAL A 173 9.63 14.19 14.76
N SER A 174 8.97 14.96 13.89
CA SER A 174 8.27 16.18 14.30
C SER A 174 6.80 15.86 14.55
N VAL A 175 6.28 16.33 15.69
CA VAL A 175 4.88 16.18 16.10
C VAL A 175 4.22 17.56 16.16
N LYS A 176 3.36 17.86 15.20
CA LYS A 176 2.56 19.08 15.20
C LYS A 176 1.25 18.85 15.94
N THR A 177 0.98 19.69 16.92
CA THR A 177 -0.11 19.49 17.90
C THR A 177 -1.40 20.22 17.54
N ALA A 178 -1.33 21.23 16.67
CA ALA A 178 -2.47 21.98 16.14
C ALA A 178 -2.13 22.64 14.79
N TRP A 179 -3.16 23.10 14.08
CA TRP A 179 -3.05 23.82 12.81
C TRP A 179 -4.00 25.03 12.77
N PRO A 180 -3.58 26.19 12.23
CA PRO A 180 -2.24 26.50 11.72
C PRO A 180 -1.24 26.76 12.86
N ASP A 181 -1.75 27.26 13.98
CA ASP A 181 -1.03 27.56 15.21
C ASP A 181 -0.66 26.27 15.94
N GLY A 182 0.47 26.26 16.66
CA GLY A 182 0.94 25.12 17.43
C GLY A 182 2.36 24.74 17.05
N ASP A 183 3.23 24.73 18.06
CA ASP A 183 4.63 24.39 17.93
C ASP A 183 4.82 22.90 17.61
N ASP A 184 5.89 22.65 16.85
CA ASP A 184 6.36 21.32 16.53
C ASP A 184 7.16 20.78 17.71
N VAL A 185 6.75 19.62 18.23
CA VAL A 185 7.48 18.90 19.27
C VAL A 185 8.35 17.85 18.59
N VAL A 186 9.66 17.97 18.75
CA VAL A 186 10.60 16.96 18.24
C VAL A 186 10.72 15.80 19.22
N GLY A 187 10.60 14.58 18.71
CA GLY A 187 10.73 13.35 19.49
C GLY A 187 11.41 12.23 18.71
N GLN A 188 11.46 11.05 19.30
CA GLN A 188 12.05 9.85 18.70
C GLN A 188 11.08 8.67 18.77
N THR A 189 11.07 7.82 17.74
CA THR A 189 10.30 6.57 17.76
C THR A 189 10.98 5.53 18.66
N GLU A 190 10.22 4.96 19.59
CA GLU A 190 10.66 3.81 20.39
C GLU A 190 10.23 2.48 19.72
N ASP A 191 9.03 2.49 19.14
CA ASP A 191 8.39 1.32 18.54
C ASP A 191 7.40 1.79 17.47
N PHE A 192 7.30 1.04 16.37
CA PHE A 192 6.41 1.30 15.26
C PHE A 192 5.68 0.02 14.83
N SER A 193 4.40 0.18 14.54
CA SER A 193 3.53 -0.82 13.93
C SER A 193 2.61 -0.15 12.90
N LEU A 194 1.89 -0.94 12.09
CA LEU A 194 0.92 -0.37 11.15
C LEU A 194 -0.32 0.24 11.81
N GLN A 195 -0.57 -0.04 13.10
CA GLN A 195 -1.70 0.52 13.85
C GLN A 195 -1.35 1.77 14.64
N GLY A 196 -0.06 1.99 14.88
CA GLY A 196 0.38 3.04 15.78
C GLY A 196 1.87 3.03 16.03
N VAL A 197 2.33 4.09 16.70
CA VAL A 197 3.73 4.34 17.02
C VAL A 197 3.86 4.76 18.46
N LYS A 198 4.96 4.39 19.08
CA LYS A 198 5.37 4.87 20.40
C LYS A 198 6.50 5.87 20.23
N LEU A 199 6.33 7.04 20.81
CA LEU A 199 7.26 8.16 20.73
C LEU A 199 7.79 8.52 22.11
N ARG A 200 9.02 8.99 22.14
CA ARG A 200 9.60 9.73 23.26
C ARG A 200 9.63 11.21 22.89
N VAL A 201 8.94 12.04 23.66
CA VAL A 201 8.86 13.49 23.42
C VAL A 201 9.19 14.27 24.71
N PRO A 202 9.80 15.46 24.62
CA PRO A 202 10.09 16.31 25.76
C PRO A 202 8.93 17.23 26.17
N ALA A 203 7.76 17.14 25.50
CA ALA A 203 6.59 18.00 25.71
C ALA A 203 5.31 17.20 25.99
N ALA A 204 4.40 17.78 26.78
CA ALA A 204 3.24 17.07 27.30
C ALA A 204 2.18 17.05 26.21
N LEU A 205 1.84 15.87 25.73
CA LEU A 205 0.67 15.67 24.88
C LEU A 205 -0.54 15.34 25.74
N ALA A 206 -1.75 15.61 25.26
CA ALA A 206 -2.99 15.27 25.97
C ALA A 206 -3.60 13.96 25.44
N LEU A 207 -4.27 13.19 26.30
CA LEU A 207 -5.00 11.98 25.86
C LEU A 207 -6.07 12.34 24.83
N SER A 208 -6.24 11.48 23.83
CA SER A 208 -7.14 11.67 22.68
C SER A 208 -6.84 12.91 21.83
N GLN A 209 -5.73 13.60 22.08
CA GLN A 209 -5.28 14.69 21.22
C GLN A 209 -4.89 14.13 19.86
N ARG A 210 -5.34 14.78 18.80
CA ARG A 210 -4.93 14.48 17.45
C ARG A 210 -3.70 15.26 17.06
N VAL A 211 -2.70 14.58 16.52
CA VAL A 211 -1.42 15.17 16.10
C VAL A 211 -1.06 14.76 14.68
N LEU A 212 -0.28 15.59 14.02
CA LEU A 212 0.36 15.29 12.74
C LEU A 212 1.83 14.93 12.99
N ILE A 213 2.23 13.74 12.56
CA ILE A 213 3.58 13.23 12.69
C ILE A 213 4.25 13.30 11.31
N ARG A 214 5.46 13.87 11.27
CA ARG A 214 6.31 13.90 10.08
C ARG A 214 7.66 13.25 10.41
N ALA A 215 8.04 12.27 9.61
CA ALA A 215 9.31 11.57 9.74
C ALA A 215 9.90 11.33 8.35
N GLN A 216 11.19 10.99 8.31
CA GLN A 216 11.84 10.60 7.05
C GLN A 216 11.23 9.31 6.47
N THR A 217 10.71 8.44 7.35
CA THR A 217 10.27 7.09 7.00
C THR A 217 8.75 6.96 6.84
N PHE A 218 7.97 7.84 7.46
CA PHE A 218 6.51 7.87 7.35
C PHE A 218 5.95 9.25 7.71
N ASP A 219 4.72 9.51 7.26
CA ASP A 219 3.88 10.55 7.83
C ASP A 219 2.57 9.94 8.31
N ALA A 220 1.98 10.52 9.36
CA ALA A 220 0.72 10.04 9.90
C ALA A 220 -0.08 11.13 10.59
N VAL A 221 -1.41 11.00 10.56
CA VAL A 221 -2.27 11.65 11.54
C VAL A 221 -2.60 10.60 12.59
N ALA A 222 -2.45 10.95 13.87
CA ALA A 222 -2.61 9.99 14.96
C ALA A 222 -3.31 10.59 16.17
N ASP A 223 -4.04 9.75 16.90
CA ASP A 223 -4.65 10.09 18.18
C ASP A 223 -3.79 9.54 19.33
N VAL A 224 -3.52 10.38 20.33
CA VAL A 224 -2.79 10.00 21.54
C VAL A 224 -3.63 9.00 22.34
N ALA A 225 -3.14 7.76 22.45
CA ALA A 225 -3.85 6.65 23.09
C ALA A 225 -3.37 6.40 24.53
N HIS A 226 -2.08 6.61 24.80
CA HIS A 226 -1.51 6.46 26.15
C HIS A 226 -0.32 7.39 26.35
N ILE A 227 -0.11 7.83 27.58
CA ILE A 227 1.01 8.68 27.98
C ILE A 227 1.60 8.11 29.26
N VAL A 228 2.91 7.92 29.27
CA VAL A 228 3.67 7.43 30.43
C VAL A 228 4.81 8.41 30.69
N PRO A 229 4.90 9.02 31.89
CA PRO A 229 6.04 9.86 32.24
C PRO A 229 7.31 9.00 32.36
N VAL A 230 8.43 9.56 31.89
CA VAL A 230 9.75 8.94 31.98
C VAL A 230 10.70 9.88 32.74
N ALA A 231 11.84 9.34 33.19
CA ALA A 231 12.88 10.15 33.84
C ALA A 231 13.32 11.33 32.95
N ALA A 232 13.73 12.42 33.59
CA ALA A 232 14.22 13.66 32.97
C ALA A 232 13.19 14.51 32.20
N GLY A 233 11.91 14.49 32.62
CA GLY A 233 10.89 15.39 32.06
C GLY A 233 10.47 15.04 30.62
N SER A 234 10.72 13.81 30.20
CA SER A 234 10.27 13.27 28.91
C SER A 234 9.04 12.38 29.10
N TRP A 235 8.22 12.28 28.06
CA TRP A 235 7.05 11.43 28.03
C TRP A 235 7.20 10.37 26.95
N SER A 236 6.82 9.15 27.31
CA SER A 236 6.63 8.05 26.38
C SER A 236 5.15 8.01 26.00
N VAL A 237 4.85 8.40 24.76
CA VAL A 237 3.49 8.59 24.25
C VAL A 237 3.22 7.55 23.18
N GLY A 238 2.16 6.78 23.33
CA GLY A 238 1.69 5.91 22.26
C GLY A 238 0.53 6.51 21.52
N LEU A 239 0.62 6.44 20.20
CA LEU A 239 -0.31 7.04 19.27
C LEU A 239 -0.91 5.96 18.38
N ARG A 240 -2.21 6.11 18.08
CA ARG A 240 -2.94 5.26 17.15
C ARG A 240 -3.10 5.99 15.83
N PHE A 241 -2.73 5.38 14.71
CA PHE A 241 -2.84 6.02 13.42
C PHE A 241 -4.29 6.12 12.94
N CYS A 242 -4.67 7.33 12.50
CA CYS A 242 -5.90 7.61 11.74
C CYS A 242 -5.62 7.47 10.25
N THR A 243 -4.51 8.04 9.80
CA THR A 243 -3.98 7.96 8.43
C THR A 243 -2.48 7.68 8.48
N LEU A 244 -1.94 6.95 7.48
CA LEU A 244 -0.53 6.59 7.43
C LEU A 244 -0.04 6.55 5.98
N THR A 245 1.06 7.24 5.70
CA THR A 245 1.80 7.08 4.45
C THR A 245 3.23 6.68 4.79
N LEU A 246 3.63 5.47 4.37
CA LEU A 246 5.02 5.04 4.44
C LEU A 246 5.81 5.70 3.29
N ARG A 247 6.97 6.29 3.62
CA ARG A 247 7.85 6.95 2.64
C ARG A 247 8.97 6.03 2.13
N MET A 248 9.14 4.85 2.71
CA MET A 248 10.16 3.88 2.33
C MET A 248 9.56 2.62 1.67
N ALA A 249 10.34 1.97 0.80
CA ALA A 249 9.99 0.66 0.28
C ALA A 249 9.96 -0.40 1.40
N PRO A 250 9.07 -1.41 1.36
CA PRO A 250 8.89 -2.41 2.43
C PRO A 250 10.17 -3.16 2.88
N GLY A 251 11.24 -3.16 2.08
CA GLY A 251 12.52 -3.81 2.38
C GLY A 251 13.59 -2.94 3.07
N GLN A 252 13.39 -1.63 3.22
CA GLN A 252 14.39 -0.73 3.83
C GLN A 252 14.21 -0.52 5.35
N LEU A 253 13.16 -1.07 5.95
CA LEU A 253 12.93 -1.03 7.40
C LEU A 253 13.98 -1.82 8.21
N PHE A 254 14.83 -2.59 7.54
CA PHE A 254 15.79 -3.53 8.16
C PHE A 254 17.24 -3.04 8.20
N SER A 255 17.53 -1.83 7.72
CA SER A 255 18.91 -1.33 7.58
C SER A 255 19.14 -0.04 8.35
N VAL A 256 19.02 -0.08 9.67
CA VAL A 256 19.78 0.85 10.53
C VAL A 256 20.38 0.04 11.68
N SER A 257 21.57 -0.49 11.42
CA SER A 257 22.51 -0.95 12.43
C SER A 257 23.89 -0.82 11.81
N VAL A 258 24.57 0.31 12.05
CA VAL A 258 25.91 0.39 12.66
C VAL A 258 26.01 1.75 13.35
#